data_AF-A0A106PGS6-F1
#
_entry.id   AF-A0A106PGS6-F1
#
_cell.length_a   1.000
_cell.length_b   1.000
_cell.length_c   1.000
_cell.angle_alpha   90.00
_cell.angle_beta   90.00
_cell.angle_gamma   90.00
#
_symmetry.space_group_name_H-M   'P 1'
#
loop_
_entity.id
_entity.type
_entity.pdbx_description
1 polymer ?
#
loop_
_entity_poly.entity_id
_entity_poly.type
_entity_poly.pdbx_seq_one_letter_code
_entity_poly.pdbx_strand_id
1 'polypeptide(L)'
;MLFTWRRRYREQLQTETTSLIPVAVVHETHAPRVAMPPDAGDVGKPTARAGTIEIRIGAVVIKVDGAVDADTLRVVLGSVRA
;
A
#
# COMPACT_ATOMS: atom_id res chain seq x y z
N MET A 1 -1.95 -19.78 -15.01
CA MET A 1 -1.13 -20.32 -13.89
C MET A 1 -0.13 -19.28 -13.38
N LEU A 2 -0.60 -18.12 -12.88
CA LEU A 2 0.28 -17.03 -12.41
C LEU A 2 0.61 -17.14 -10.90
N PHE A 3 -0.32 -17.70 -10.12
CA PHE A 3 -0.21 -17.79 -8.65
C PHE A 3 0.86 -18.77 -8.15
N THR A 4 1.18 -19.80 -8.94
CA THR A 4 2.22 -20.79 -8.59
C THR A 4 3.63 -20.22 -8.76
N TRP A 5 3.83 -19.27 -9.67
CA TRP A 5 5.13 -18.64 -9.90
C TRP A 5 5.54 -17.75 -8.73
N ARG A 6 4.62 -16.90 -8.25
CA ARG A 6 4.86 -16.02 -7.09
C ARG A 6 5.14 -16.81 -5.81
N ARG A 7 4.46 -17.94 -5.62
CA ARG A 7 4.70 -18.84 -4.48
C ARG A 7 6.11 -19.43 -4.53
N ARG A 8 6.48 -20.05 -5.67
CA ARG A 8 7.81 -20.65 -5.86
C ARG A 8 8.95 -19.64 -5.72
N TYR A 9 8.78 -18.44 -6.27
CA TYR A 9 9.78 -17.37 -6.16
C TYR A 9 10.02 -16.93 -4.70
N ARG A 10 8.95 -16.82 -3.89
CA ARG A 10 9.07 -16.49 -2.46
C ARG A 10 9.70 -17.62 -1.65
N GLU A 11 9.38 -18.88 -1.97
CA GLU A 11 10.00 -20.05 -1.34
C GLU A 11 11.52 -20.09 -1.63
N GLN A 12 11.93 -19.73 -2.86
CA GLN A 12 13.34 -19.62 -3.25
C GLN A 12 14.07 -18.49 -2.50
N LEU A 13 13.49 -17.29 -2.43
CA LEU A 13 14.06 -16.16 -1.68
C LEU A 13 14.23 -16.45 -0.17
N GLN A 14 13.34 -17.25 0.43
CA GLN A 14 13.48 -17.66 1.83
C GLN A 14 14.57 -18.73 2.01
N THR A 15 14.85 -19.53 0.98
CA THR A 15 15.92 -20.51 1.03
C THR A 15 17.29 -19.82 0.84
N GLU A 16 17.35 -18.80 -0.01
CA GLU A 16 18.49 -17.89 -0.19
C GLU A 16 18.52 -16.77 0.86
N THR A 17 18.17 -17.06 2.11
CA THR A 17 18.20 -16.03 3.16
C THR A 17 19.64 -15.51 3.31
N THR A 18 19.86 -14.31 2.80
CA THR A 18 21.05 -13.49 3.06
C THR A 18 21.27 -13.45 4.56
N SER A 19 22.47 -13.81 4.99
CA SER A 19 22.88 -13.73 6.40
C SER A 19 22.61 -12.33 6.93
N LEU A 20 21.63 -12.19 7.81
CA LEU A 20 21.29 -10.90 8.41
C LEU A 20 22.38 -10.51 9.41
N ILE A 21 22.90 -9.29 9.26
CA ILE A 21 23.88 -8.73 10.21
C ILE A 21 23.09 -8.14 11.38
N PRO A 22 23.28 -8.62 12.63
CA PRO A 22 22.60 -8.06 13.78
C PRO A 22 23.11 -6.64 14.06
N VAL A 23 22.18 -5.69 14.08
CA VAL A 23 22.45 -4.29 14.44
C VAL A 23 21.84 -4.02 15.82
N ALA A 24 22.68 -3.66 16.80
CA ALA A 24 22.23 -3.27 18.13
C ALA A 24 22.06 -1.75 18.20
N VAL A 25 20.94 -1.27 18.72
CA VAL A 25 20.68 0.15 18.93
C VAL A 25 21.24 0.56 20.30
N VAL A 26 22.36 1.28 20.29
CA VAL A 26 22.93 1.90 21.50
C VAL A 26 22.15 3.19 21.78
N HIS A 27 21.53 3.28 22.95
CA HIS A 27 20.81 4.48 23.37
C HIS A 27 21.78 5.34 24.20
N GLU A 28 22.36 6.35 23.57
CA GLU A 28 23.07 7.40 24.31
C GLU A 28 22.04 8.31 25.00
N THR A 29 22.18 8.49 26.32
CA THR A 29 21.34 9.40 27.10
C THR A 29 21.59 10.84 26.65
N HIS A 30 20.87 11.27 25.63
CA HIS A 30 20.90 12.64 25.13
C HIS A 30 19.89 13.50 25.90
N ALA A 31 20.31 14.71 26.27
CA ALA A 31 19.49 15.73 26.93
C ALA A 31 18.11 15.90 26.24
N PRO A 32 17.06 16.31 26.99
CA PRO A 32 15.69 16.24 26.53
C PRO A 32 15.52 17.01 25.23
N ARG A 33 15.30 16.27 24.13
CA ARG A 33 14.97 16.88 22.84
C ARG A 33 13.57 17.45 22.97
N VAL A 34 13.46 18.75 22.78
CA VAL A 34 12.17 19.43 22.57
C VAL A 34 11.43 18.66 21.49
N ALA A 35 10.27 18.11 21.83
CA ALA A 35 9.44 17.39 20.89
C ALA A 35 8.99 18.39 19.81
N MET A 36 9.57 18.28 18.63
CA MET A 36 8.99 18.90 17.45
C MET A 36 7.65 18.20 17.21
N PRO A 37 6.52 18.93 17.10
CA PRO A 37 5.25 18.31 16.76
C PRO A 37 5.42 17.53 15.46
N PRO A 38 4.69 16.40 15.29
CA PRO A 38 4.74 15.67 14.04
C PRO A 38 4.43 16.67 12.94
N ASP A 39 5.36 16.82 12.01
CA ASP A 39 5.10 17.54 10.78
C ASP A 39 3.91 16.80 10.16
N ALA A 40 2.72 17.36 10.33
CA ALA A 40 1.55 16.96 9.59
C ALA A 40 1.86 17.41 8.18
N GLY A 41 2.74 16.66 7.52
CA GLY A 41 2.99 16.78 6.11
C GLY A 41 1.61 16.74 5.50
N ASP A 42 1.18 17.88 4.98
CA ASP A 42 0.03 17.99 4.14
C ASP A 42 0.32 16.99 3.02
N VAL A 43 -0.18 15.78 3.17
CA VAL A 43 -0.33 14.83 2.08
C VAL A 43 -1.39 15.49 1.23
N GLY A 44 -0.96 16.52 0.49
CA GLY A 44 -1.83 17.40 -0.25
C GLY A 44 -2.79 16.51 -1.00
N LYS A 45 -4.09 16.82 -0.90
CA LYS A 45 -5.17 16.01 -1.49
C LYS A 45 -4.67 15.47 -2.83
N PRO A 46 -4.54 14.13 -2.98
CA PRO A 46 -4.03 13.56 -4.22
C PRO A 46 -4.84 14.17 -5.35
N THR A 47 -4.17 14.97 -6.18
CA THR A 47 -4.86 15.66 -7.27
C THR A 47 -5.42 14.56 -8.15
N ALA A 48 -6.74 14.48 -8.25
CA ALA A 48 -7.40 13.37 -8.91
C ALA A 48 -7.02 13.40 -10.39
N ARG A 49 -6.04 12.57 -10.76
CA ARG A 49 -5.60 12.44 -12.15
C ARG A 49 -6.64 11.60 -12.87
N ALA A 50 -7.22 12.17 -13.92
CA ALA A 50 -8.13 11.42 -14.77
C ALA A 50 -7.41 10.19 -15.34
N GLY A 51 -8.01 9.02 -15.13
CA GLY A 51 -7.50 7.74 -15.61
C GLY A 51 -8.57 6.67 -15.54
N THR A 52 -8.22 5.46 -15.95
CA THR A 52 -9.11 4.30 -15.83
C THR A 52 -8.62 3.43 -14.69
N ILE A 53 -9.51 3.12 -13.75
CA ILE A 53 -9.27 2.08 -12.74
C ILE A 53 -10.06 0.82 -13.09
N GLU A 54 -9.43 -0.34 -12.91
CA GLU A 54 -10.07 -1.65 -13.06
C GLU A 54 -10.23 -2.28 -11.68
N ILE A 55 -11.47 -2.57 -11.30
CA ILE A 55 -11.83 -3.22 -10.05
C ILE A 55 -12.28 -4.64 -10.38
N ARG A 56 -11.67 -5.64 -9.73
CA ARG A 56 -11.97 -7.06 -9.93
C ARG A 56 -12.55 -7.67 -8.67
N ILE A 57 -13.79 -8.16 -8.76
CA ILE A 57 -14.50 -8.82 -7.66
C ILE A 57 -14.99 -10.18 -8.18
N GLY A 58 -14.28 -11.25 -7.82
CA GLY A 58 -14.55 -12.58 -8.36
C GLY A 58 -14.41 -12.62 -9.89
N ALA A 59 -15.50 -12.95 -10.59
CA ALA A 59 -15.58 -12.93 -12.04
C ALA A 59 -15.99 -11.57 -12.63
N VAL A 60 -16.41 -10.61 -11.79
CA VAL A 60 -16.87 -9.29 -12.23
C VAL A 60 -15.68 -8.36 -12.39
N VAL A 61 -15.63 -7.67 -13.53
CA VAL A 61 -14.64 -6.64 -13.85
C VAL A 61 -15.37 -5.33 -14.07
N ILE A 62 -14.98 -4.29 -13.35
CA ILE A 62 -15.60 -2.96 -13.38
C ILE A 62 -14.51 -1.97 -13.79
N LYS A 63 -14.76 -1.21 -14.84
CA LYS A 63 -13.90 -0.12 -15.27
C LYS A 63 -14.55 1.19 -14.90
N VAL A 64 -13.81 2.04 -14.20
CA VAL A 64 -14.25 3.38 -13.84
C VAL A 64 -13.28 4.36 -14.47
N ASP A 65 -13.78 5.18 -15.38
CA ASP A 65 -13.02 6.20 -16.10
C ASP A 65 -13.17 7.56 -15.43
N GLY A 66 -12.10 8.35 -15.45
CA GLY A 66 -12.09 9.73 -14.98
C GLY A 66 -11.34 9.93 -13.67
N ALA A 67 -11.60 11.05 -13.02
CA ALA A 67 -11.03 11.36 -11.71
C ALA A 67 -11.82 10.58 -10.66
N VAL A 68 -11.20 9.58 -10.05
CA VAL A 68 -11.88 8.74 -9.05
C VAL A 68 -11.44 9.13 -7.64
N ASP A 69 -12.41 9.54 -6.83
CA ASP A 69 -12.24 9.79 -5.39
C ASP A 69 -12.80 8.64 -4.52
N ALA A 70 -12.61 8.76 -3.21
CA ALA A 70 -13.01 7.74 -2.25
C ALA A 70 -14.53 7.57 -2.14
N ASP A 71 -15.31 8.64 -2.35
CA ASP A 71 -16.77 8.58 -2.26
C ASP A 71 -17.35 7.88 -3.48
N THR A 72 -16.80 8.17 -4.67
CA THR A 72 -17.11 7.49 -5.93
C THR A 72 -16.86 5.99 -5.82
N LEU A 73 -15.69 5.60 -5.29
CA LEU A 73 -15.38 4.18 -5.05
C LEU A 73 -16.37 3.51 -4.10
N ARG A 74 -16.78 4.20 -3.04
CA ARG A 74 -17.73 3.65 -2.06
C ARG A 74 -19.09 3.36 -2.69
N VAL A 75 -19.57 4.24 -3.56
CA VAL A 75 -20.83 4.04 -4.30
C VAL A 75 -20.72 2.88 -5.29
N VAL A 76 -19.64 2.83 -6.08
CA VAL A 76 -19.42 1.75 -7.06
C VAL A 76 -19.35 0.40 -6.36
N LEU A 77 -18.57 0.28 -5.28
CA LEU A 77 -18.44 -0.96 -4.52
C LEU A 77 -19.74 -1.34 -3.79
N GLY A 78 -20.49 -0.37 -3.28
CA GLY A 78 -21.79 -0.59 -2.65
C GLY A 78 -22.82 -1.18 -3.61
N SER A 79 -22.76 -0.78 -4.89
CA SER A 79 -23.70 -1.24 -5.93
C SER A 79 -23.47 -2.69 -6.37
N VAL A 80 -22.28 -3.25 -6.11
CA VAL A 80 -21.89 -4.61 -6.52
C VAL A 80 -22.20 -5.65 -5.44
N ARG A 81 -22.41 -5.20 -4.20
CA ARG A 81 -22.71 -6.06 -3.04
C ARG A 81 -24.21 -6.37 -2.88
N ALA A 82 -25.05 -5.93 -3.82
CA ALA A 82 -26.49 -6.17 -3.85
C ALA A 82 -26.85 -7.49 -4.53
#